data_AF-A0AAW5NPH7-F1
#
_entry.id   AF-A0AAW5NPH7-F1
#
_cell.length_a   1.000
_cell.length_b   1.000
_cell.length_c   1.000
_cell.angle_alpha   90.00
_cell.angle_beta   90.00
_cell.angle_gamma   90.00
#
_symmetry.space_group_name_H-M   'P 1'
#
loop_
_entity.id
_entity.type
_entity.pdbx_description
1 polymer ?
#
loop_
_entity_poly.entity_id
_entity_poly.type
_entity_poly.pdbx_seq_one_letter_code
_entity_poly.pdbx_strand_id
1 'polypeptide(L)'
;MTFREFMRENGYELQTTFWEDFSIADRFGLSAIQDTFKRAFEEWKNNYKYLTELILVLNHKIWQYYETKPEFATLYNTLWEQAGQYAVENLKDDELSYYYEVTD
;
A
#
# COMPACT_ATOMS: atom_id res chain seq x y z
N MET A 1 -13.94 -12.75 -6.29
CA MET A 1 -13.93 -11.29 -6.16
C MET A 1 -12.49 -10.83 -6.28
N THR A 2 -12.24 -9.87 -7.17
CA THR A 2 -10.94 -9.20 -7.32
C THR A 2 -10.74 -8.17 -6.21
N PHE A 3 -9.50 -7.73 -5.98
CA PHE A 3 -9.23 -6.67 -5.01
C PHE A 3 -9.96 -5.36 -5.35
N ARG A 4 -10.02 -4.99 -6.65
CA ARG A 4 -10.79 -3.83 -7.11
C ARG A 4 -12.28 -3.94 -6.77
N GLU A 5 -12.88 -5.10 -7.00
CA GLU A 5 -14.30 -5.33 -6.63
C GLU A 5 -14.50 -5.21 -5.12
N PHE A 6 -13.60 -5.80 -4.32
CA PHE A 6 -13.63 -5.72 -2.87
C PHE A 6 -13.53 -4.27 -2.36
N MET A 7 -12.58 -3.49 -2.87
CA MET A 7 -12.42 -2.08 -2.47
C MET A 7 -13.67 -1.27 -2.81
N ARG A 8 -14.23 -1.48 -4.01
CA ARG A 8 -15.43 -0.79 -4.46
C ARG A 8 -16.65 -1.12 -3.59
N GLU A 9 -16.80 -2.37 -3.17
CA GLU A 9 -17.86 -2.78 -2.23
C GLU A 9 -17.70 -2.13 -0.85
N ASN A 10 -16.47 -1.78 -0.47
CA ASN A 10 -16.15 -1.04 0.76
C ASN A 10 -16.08 0.48 0.54
N GLY A 11 -16.60 1.00 -0.58
CA GLY A 11 -16.71 2.44 -0.82
C GLY A 11 -15.47 3.12 -1.38
N TYR A 12 -14.44 2.37 -1.78
CA TYR A 12 -13.20 2.92 -2.34
C TYR A 12 -12.96 2.47 -3.79
N GLU A 13 -12.82 3.41 -4.72
CA GLU A 13 -12.44 3.10 -6.11
C GLU A 13 -10.93 3.27 -6.31
N LEU A 14 -10.25 2.17 -6.66
CA LEU A 14 -8.81 2.17 -6.90
C LEU A 14 -8.42 3.05 -8.09
N GLN A 15 -7.42 3.91 -7.87
CA GLN A 15 -6.88 4.86 -8.82
C GLN A 15 -5.56 4.39 -9.45
N THR A 16 -4.91 3.38 -8.88
CA THR A 16 -3.60 2.88 -9.31
C THR A 16 -3.64 1.39 -9.67
N THR A 17 -2.49 0.85 -10.07
CA THR A 17 -2.24 -0.57 -10.33
C THR A 17 -1.38 -1.23 -9.25
N PHE A 18 -1.18 -0.57 -8.11
CA PHE A 18 -0.25 -1.06 -7.09
C PHE A 18 -0.57 -2.48 -6.63
N TRP A 19 -1.86 -2.82 -6.49
CA TRP A 19 -2.25 -4.18 -6.13
C TRP A 19 -1.71 -5.21 -7.12
N GLU A 20 -1.88 -4.98 -8.43
CA GLU A 20 -1.36 -5.85 -9.48
C GLU A 20 0.17 -5.88 -9.48
N ASP A 21 0.82 -4.71 -9.37
CA ASP A 21 2.28 -4.59 -9.38
C ASP A 21 2.93 -5.38 -8.24
N PHE A 22 2.39 -5.24 -7.02
CA PHE A 22 2.86 -6.03 -5.88
C PHE A 22 2.49 -7.51 -6.00
N SER A 23 1.32 -7.84 -6.55
CA SER A 23 0.94 -9.23 -6.80
C SER A 23 1.84 -9.94 -7.83
N ILE A 24 2.43 -9.18 -8.76
CA ILE A 24 3.46 -9.67 -9.67
C ILE A 24 4.77 -9.82 -8.90
N ALA A 25 5.20 -8.80 -8.16
CA ALA A 25 6.43 -8.81 -7.36
C ALA A 25 6.47 -9.98 -6.35
N ASP A 26 5.32 -10.32 -5.76
CA ASP A 26 5.15 -11.46 -4.86
C ASP A 26 5.64 -12.79 -5.46
N ARG A 27 5.56 -12.94 -6.80
CA ARG A 27 6.00 -14.13 -7.52
C ARG A 27 7.51 -14.18 -7.73
N PHE A 28 8.18 -13.03 -7.63
CA PHE A 28 9.63 -12.89 -7.80
C PHE A 28 10.39 -12.78 -6.46
N GLY A 29 9.68 -12.69 -5.34
CA GLY A 29 10.23 -12.75 -3.99
C GLY A 29 10.54 -11.39 -3.38
N LEU A 30 11.11 -11.42 -2.17
CA LEU A 30 11.30 -10.26 -1.28
C LEU A 30 12.03 -9.08 -1.96
N SER A 31 13.08 -9.35 -2.73
CA SER A 31 13.82 -8.30 -3.43
C SER A 31 12.99 -7.56 -4.48
N ALA A 32 12.09 -8.26 -5.17
CA ALA A 32 11.20 -7.63 -6.16
C ALA A 32 10.12 -6.78 -5.48
N ILE A 33 9.64 -7.20 -4.31
CA ILE A 33 8.70 -6.42 -3.49
C ILE A 33 9.36 -5.11 -3.05
N GLN A 34 10.60 -5.18 -2.52
CA GLN A 34 11.37 -4.00 -2.12
C GLN A 34 11.62 -3.03 -3.28
N ASP A 35 12.03 -3.54 -4.44
CA ASP A 35 12.25 -2.71 -5.63
C ASP A 35 10.95 -2.03 -6.09
N THR A 36 9.85 -2.79 -6.15
CA THR A 36 8.53 -2.27 -6.54
C THR A 36 8.07 -1.17 -5.59
N PHE A 37 8.21 -1.37 -4.27
CA PHE A 37 7.93 -0.34 -3.30
C PHE A 37 8.80 0.89 -3.49
N LYS A 38 10.12 0.72 -3.62
CA LYS A 38 11.04 1.84 -3.77
C LYS A 38 10.68 2.71 -4.98
N ARG A 39 10.37 2.10 -6.12
CA ARG A 39 9.95 2.81 -7.34
C ARG A 39 8.62 3.55 -7.12
N ALA A 40 7.60 2.84 -6.64
CA ALA A 40 6.28 3.42 -6.40
C ALA A 40 6.32 4.56 -5.37
N PHE A 41 7.03 4.36 -4.25
CA PHE A 41 7.15 5.36 -3.20
C PHE A 41 7.90 6.59 -3.68
N GLU A 42 9.07 6.44 -4.32
CA GLU A 42 9.84 7.61 -4.80
C GLU A 42 9.08 8.42 -5.86
N GLU A 43 8.33 7.75 -6.73
CA GLU A 43 7.55 8.41 -7.77
C GLU A 43 6.30 9.12 -7.21
N TRP A 44 5.61 8.51 -6.24
CA TRP A 44 4.27 8.92 -5.84
C TRP A 44 4.13 9.48 -4.42
N LYS A 45 5.20 9.52 -3.62
CA LYS A 45 5.14 10.03 -2.23
C LYS A 45 4.61 11.46 -2.08
N ASN A 46 4.72 12.30 -3.11
CA ASN A 46 4.19 13.68 -3.09
C ASN A 46 2.74 13.80 -3.60
N ASN A 47 2.13 12.70 -4.05
CA ASN A 47 0.71 12.66 -4.41
C ASN A 47 -0.05 11.96 -3.29
N TYR A 48 -0.70 12.75 -2.42
CA TYR A 48 -1.34 12.23 -1.20
C TYR A 48 -2.35 11.10 -1.48
N LYS A 49 -3.08 11.15 -2.61
CA LYS A 49 -4.03 10.10 -2.98
C LYS A 49 -3.34 8.78 -3.28
N TYR A 50 -2.27 8.84 -4.07
CA TYR A 50 -1.54 7.64 -4.48
C TYR A 50 -0.66 7.12 -3.36
N LEU A 51 -0.06 8.00 -2.55
CA LEU A 51 0.61 7.60 -1.31
C LEU A 51 -0.35 6.86 -0.37
N THR A 52 -1.56 7.39 -0.18
CA THR A 52 -2.59 6.74 0.65
C THR A 52 -3.00 5.38 0.08
N GLU A 53 -3.24 5.28 -1.22
CA GLU A 53 -3.57 3.99 -1.86
C GLU A 53 -2.41 2.98 -1.80
N LEU A 54 -1.16 3.44 -1.90
CA LEU A 54 0.02 2.61 -1.68
C LEU A 54 0.02 2.03 -0.27
N ILE A 55 -0.19 2.85 0.76
CA ILE A 55 -0.24 2.42 2.16
C ILE A 55 -1.39 1.43 2.38
N LEU A 56 -2.57 1.70 1.81
CA LEU A 56 -3.73 0.82 1.85
C LEU A 56 -3.42 -0.56 1.24
N VAL A 57 -2.80 -0.60 0.06
CA VAL A 57 -2.38 -1.84 -0.60
C VAL A 57 -1.36 -2.60 0.24
N LEU A 58 -0.36 -1.92 0.83
CA LEU A 58 0.64 -2.55 1.70
C LEU A 58 -0.04 -3.21 2.91
N ASN A 59 -1.01 -2.53 3.54
CA ASN A 59 -1.78 -3.11 4.66
C ASN A 59 -2.52 -4.38 4.25
N HIS A 60 -3.24 -4.36 3.12
CA HIS A 60 -3.93 -5.55 2.62
C HIS A 60 -2.96 -6.69 2.25
N LYS A 61 -1.75 -6.37 1.79
CA LYS A 61 -0.70 -7.36 1.51
C LYS A 61 -0.16 -8.02 2.77
N ILE A 62 -0.06 -7.31 3.90
CA ILE A 62 0.25 -7.91 5.20
C ILE A 62 -0.81 -8.96 5.54
N TRP A 63 -2.09 -8.59 5.48
CA TRP A 63 -3.21 -9.49 5.76
C TRP A 63 -3.22 -10.71 4.82
N GLN A 64 -2.93 -10.52 3.54
CA GLN A 64 -2.85 -11.61 2.57
C GLN A 64 -1.83 -12.69 2.96
N TYR A 65 -0.71 -12.30 3.58
CA TYR A 65 0.41 -13.20 3.87
C TYR A 65 0.59 -13.56 5.35
N TYR A 66 -0.22 -12.97 6.25
CA TYR A 66 -0.09 -13.09 7.70
C TYR A 66 0.08 -14.55 8.18
N GLU A 67 -0.72 -15.47 7.66
CA GLU A 67 -0.67 -16.89 8.08
C GLU A 67 0.22 -17.78 7.19
N THR A 68 0.51 -17.35 5.96
CA THR A 68 1.06 -18.25 4.93
C THR A 68 2.54 -17.99 4.60
N LYS A 69 2.98 -16.73 4.71
CA LYS A 69 4.34 -16.31 4.37
C LYS A 69 4.81 -15.22 5.34
N PRO A 70 5.29 -15.59 6.54
CA PRO A 70 5.64 -14.63 7.59
C PRO A 70 6.75 -13.66 7.17
N GLU A 71 7.70 -14.09 6.33
CA GLU A 71 8.75 -13.21 5.79
C GLU A 71 8.17 -12.11 4.87
N PHE A 72 7.15 -12.44 4.07
CA PHE A 72 6.48 -11.47 3.21
C PHE A 72 5.66 -10.50 4.05
N ALA A 73 4.89 -11.01 5.01
CA ALA A 73 4.11 -10.17 5.92
C ALA A 73 5.00 -9.21 6.73
N THR A 74 6.15 -9.70 7.21
CA THR A 74 7.14 -8.87 7.92
C THR A 74 7.68 -7.77 7.03
N LEU A 75 8.08 -8.12 5.79
CA LEU A 75 8.56 -7.13 4.84
C LEU A 75 7.49 -6.08 4.52
N TYR A 76 6.28 -6.51 4.18
CA TYR A 76 5.17 -5.60 3.89
C TYR A 76 4.85 -4.69 5.08
N ASN A 77 4.92 -5.20 6.31
CA ASN A 77 4.74 -4.41 7.52
C ASN A 77 5.80 -3.31 7.65
N THR A 78 7.08 -3.64 7.44
CA THR A 78 8.16 -2.63 7.45
C THR A 78 7.94 -1.54 6.39
N LEU A 79 7.51 -1.91 5.19
CA LEU A 79 7.24 -0.95 4.11
C LEU A 79 6.01 -0.08 4.41
N TRP A 80 4.97 -0.68 5.00
CA TRP A 80 3.76 0.00 5.44
C TRP A 80 4.06 1.03 6.53
N GLU A 81 4.82 0.65 7.57
CA GLU A 81 5.26 1.55 8.64
C GLU A 81 6.08 2.73 8.08
N GLN A 82 7.03 2.45 7.18
CA GLN A 82 7.85 3.48 6.54
C GLN A 82 7.00 4.51 5.77
N ALA A 83 6.05 4.04 4.94
CA ALA A 83 5.21 4.92 4.15
C ALA A 83 4.17 5.66 5.01
N GLY A 84 3.59 4.99 6.01
CA GLY A 84 2.66 5.58 6.97
C GLY A 84 3.31 6.68 7.81
N GLN A 85 4.52 6.45 8.31
CA GLN A 85 5.29 7.48 9.01
C GLN A 85 5.53 8.69 8.11
N TYR A 86 5.96 8.47 6.87
CA TYR A 86 6.14 9.55 5.90
C TYR A 86 4.85 10.34 5.67
N ALA A 87 3.71 9.66 5.50
CA ALA A 87 2.42 10.31 5.29
C ALA A 87 2.05 11.21 6.48
N VAL A 88 2.15 10.71 7.71
CA VAL A 88 1.82 11.51 8.92
C VAL A 88 2.75 12.71 9.09
N GLU A 89 4.03 12.55 8.75
CA GLU A 89 5.01 13.64 8.83
C GLU A 89 4.79 14.73 7.77
N ASN A 90 4.40 14.35 6.54
CA ASN A 90 4.40 15.26 5.39
C ASN A 90 3.02 15.77 4.97
N LEU A 91 1.95 14.97 5.11
CA LEU A 91 0.60 15.40 4.77
C LEU A 91 0.07 16.41 5.80
N LYS A 92 -0.79 17.33 5.35
CA LYS A 92 -1.38 18.41 6.16
C LYS A 92 -2.84 18.61 5.79
N ASP A 93 -3.60 19.17 6.74
CA ASP A 93 -4.99 19.59 6.56
C ASP A 93 -5.84 18.52 5.83
N ASP A 94 -6.46 18.87 4.70
CA ASP A 94 -7.33 18.00 3.92
C ASP A 94 -6.64 16.72 3.42
N GLU A 95 -5.33 16.78 3.14
CA GLU A 95 -4.58 15.60 2.68
C GLU A 95 -4.43 14.57 3.80
N LEU A 96 -4.18 15.05 5.02
CA LEU A 96 -4.05 14.20 6.20
C LEU A 96 -5.41 13.65 6.62
N SER A 97 -6.48 14.45 6.52
CA SER A 97 -7.85 13.98 6.73
C SER A 97 -8.23 12.86 5.75
N TYR A 98 -7.93 13.03 4.46
CA TYR A 98 -8.15 11.99 3.44
C TYR A 98 -7.39 10.71 3.76
N TYR A 99 -6.12 10.83 4.18
CA TYR A 99 -5.30 9.68 4.56
C TYR A 99 -5.96 8.86 5.68
N TYR A 100 -6.40 9.51 6.76
CA TYR A 100 -7.06 8.80 7.86
C TYR A 100 -8.41 8.22 7.45
N GLU A 101 -9.24 8.95 6.70
CA GLU A 101 -10.54 8.45 6.24
C GLU A 101 -10.43 7.17 5.39
N VAL A 102 -9.38 7.07 4.56
CA VAL A 102 -9.19 5.91 3.67
C VAL A 102 -8.52 4.73 4.37
N THR A 103 -7.79 4.97 5.46
CA THR A 103 -6.99 3.93 6.14
C THR A 103 -7.58 3.42 7.46
N ASP A 104 -8.64 4.05 7.97
CA ASP A 104 -9.45 3.60 9.12
C ASP A 104 -10.42 2.46 8.73
#